data_AF-A0A0B1SFV2-F1
#
_entry.id   AF-A0A0B1SFV2-F1
#
_cell.length_a   1.000
_cell.length_b   1.000
_cell.length_c   1.000
_cell.angle_alpha   90.00
_cell.angle_beta   90.00
_cell.angle_gamma   90.00
#
_symmetry.space_group_name_H-M   'P 1'
#
loop_
_entity.id
_entity.type
_entity.pdbx_description
1 polymer ?
#
loop_
_entity_poly.entity_id
_entity_poly.type
_entity_poly.pdbx_seq_one_letter_code
_entity_poly.pdbx_strand_id
1 'polypeptide(L)'
;MLLSASSRCRPVFNDISDRENFDVPELMHNLNLLVDLTEEVYEGTTDRTVALEYDLKQAKEMLESEERASEKIKEVYDLIEEFSKRKGGEAPSINDCQELFKKLRTDYKEEYHMFNIEALAVPLVLPQITDYFSKWRPLDPDHLIYGVDLMKEWREILVDTVNTSIFTDRLSAYDRLLWEGWLPALRRASLTWDPRDHMEPMLRVIEMWLPVLPEWMKENILEQVIIPRIDDRVSSWDPLTDSVPIHSWLVPWLTVLGDRLQPVLAPIRQKLAKAL
;
A
#
# COMPACT_ATOMS: atom_id res chain seq x y z
N MET A 1 -41.85 -23.54 2.57
CA MET A 1 -43.21 -24.10 2.69
C MET A 1 -44.09 -23.43 1.66
N LEU A 2 -44.86 -24.26 0.97
CA LEU A 2 -45.79 -23.99 -0.13
C LEU A 2 -46.67 -22.75 0.11
N LEU A 3 -46.65 -21.80 -0.83
CA LEU A 3 -47.85 -21.03 -1.17
C LEU A 3 -48.21 -21.46 -2.59
N SER A 4 -49.03 -22.52 -2.66
CA SER A 4 -49.64 -22.97 -3.89
C SER A 4 -50.34 -21.79 -4.56
N ALA A 5 -49.98 -21.50 -5.81
CA ALA A 5 -50.85 -20.79 -6.73
C ALA A 5 -52.19 -21.53 -6.75
N SER A 6 -53.14 -21.05 -5.94
CA SER A 6 -54.52 -21.50 -6.01
C SER A 6 -55.07 -20.86 -7.28
N SER A 7 -54.92 -21.56 -8.40
CA SER A 7 -55.82 -21.43 -9.54
C SER A 7 -57.21 -21.79 -9.03
N ARG A 8 -57.86 -20.86 -8.32
CA ARG A 8 -59.27 -20.97 -8.01
C ARG A 8 -59.95 -20.96 -9.37
N CYS A 9 -60.44 -22.12 -9.81
CA CYS A 9 -61.36 -22.23 -10.92
C CYS A 9 -62.38 -21.11 -10.77
N ARG A 10 -62.46 -20.21 -11.78
CA ARG A 10 -63.49 -19.17 -11.86
C ARG A 10 -64.83 -19.82 -11.53
N PRO A 11 -65.65 -19.27 -10.62
CA PRO A 11 -67.07 -19.38 -10.84
C PRO A 11 -67.32 -18.54 -12.09
N VAL A 12 -67.31 -19.19 -13.26
CA VAL A 12 -68.09 -18.65 -14.36
C VAL A 12 -69.48 -18.50 -13.74
N PHE A 13 -70.05 -17.31 -13.69
CA PHE A 13 -71.45 -17.09 -13.35
C PHE A 13 -72.32 -17.72 -14.46
N ASN A 14 -72.24 -19.04 -14.55
CA ASN A 14 -73.02 -19.97 -15.33
C ASN A 14 -73.46 -21.08 -14.37
N ASP A 15 -73.86 -20.72 -13.15
CA ASP A 15 -74.67 -21.62 -12.35
C ASP A 15 -76.07 -21.61 -12.99
N ILE A 16 -76.34 -22.64 -13.80
CA ILE A 16 -77.48 -22.72 -14.73
C ILE A 16 -78.81 -22.96 -13.98
N SER A 17 -78.82 -22.99 -12.65
CA SER A 17 -80.02 -23.36 -11.88
C SER A 17 -81.03 -22.23 -11.60
N ASP A 18 -80.73 -20.95 -11.89
CA ASP A 18 -81.64 -19.81 -11.60
C ASP A 18 -81.95 -18.89 -12.81
N ARG A 19 -81.94 -19.42 -14.04
CA ARG A 19 -82.24 -18.63 -15.27
C ARG A 19 -83.69 -18.74 -15.71
N GLU A 20 -84.63 -18.09 -15.02
CA GLU A 20 -85.97 -17.88 -15.59
C GLU A 20 -86.44 -16.41 -15.65
N ASN A 21 -85.81 -15.46 -14.92
CA ASN A 21 -86.31 -14.07 -14.88
C ASN A 21 -85.28 -12.93 -15.12
N PHE A 22 -83.99 -13.22 -15.28
CA PHE A 22 -82.95 -12.19 -15.55
C PHE A 22 -81.81 -12.76 -16.40
N ASP A 23 -82.01 -12.85 -17.72
CA ASP A 23 -80.95 -13.24 -18.67
C ASP A 23 -80.62 -12.03 -19.56
N VAL A 24 -79.68 -11.19 -19.11
CA VAL A 24 -79.22 -9.98 -19.84
C VAL A 24 -77.73 -10.14 -20.18
N PRO A 25 -77.41 -10.67 -21.38
CA PRO A 25 -76.04 -11.03 -21.77
C PRO A 25 -75.08 -9.84 -21.77
N GLU A 26 -75.53 -8.66 -22.19
CA GLU A 26 -74.68 -7.47 -22.25
C GLU A 26 -74.31 -6.96 -20.85
N LEU A 27 -75.22 -7.09 -19.88
CA LEU A 27 -74.93 -6.70 -18.49
C LEU A 27 -73.90 -7.64 -17.87
N MET A 28 -74.04 -8.95 -18.10
CA MET A 28 -73.06 -9.96 -17.67
C MET A 28 -71.70 -9.73 -18.31
N HIS A 29 -71.66 -9.37 -19.60
CA HIS A 29 -70.43 -9.03 -20.29
C HIS A 29 -69.76 -7.80 -19.67
N ASN A 30 -70.49 -6.71 -19.43
CA ASN A 30 -69.97 -5.50 -18.80
C ASN A 30 -69.44 -5.76 -17.37
N LEU A 31 -70.12 -6.62 -16.61
CA LEU A 31 -69.71 -7.00 -15.26
C LEU A 31 -68.40 -7.80 -15.28
N ASN A 32 -68.26 -8.75 -16.21
CA ASN A 32 -67.01 -9.49 -16.40
C ASN A 32 -65.87 -8.56 -16.83
N LEU A 33 -66.13 -7.59 -17.71
CA LEU A 33 -65.13 -6.63 -18.19
C LEU A 33 -64.65 -5.69 -17.06
N LEU A 34 -65.57 -5.24 -16.19
CA LEU A 34 -65.21 -4.50 -14.97
C LEU A 34 -64.37 -5.35 -14.03
N VAL A 35 -64.73 -6.63 -13.85
CA VAL A 35 -63.94 -7.56 -13.01
C VAL A 35 -62.53 -7.72 -13.59
N ASP A 36 -62.39 -8.00 -14.88
CA ASP A 36 -61.09 -8.19 -15.54
C ASP A 36 -60.22 -6.91 -15.42
N LEU A 37 -60.79 -5.72 -15.63
CA LEU A 37 -60.08 -4.44 -15.46
C LEU A 37 -59.65 -4.21 -14.00
N THR A 38 -60.50 -4.55 -13.03
CA THR A 38 -60.14 -4.43 -11.61
C THR A 38 -59.10 -5.46 -11.19
N GLU A 39 -59.11 -6.66 -11.78
CA GLU A 39 -58.12 -7.71 -11.57
C GLU A 39 -56.77 -7.27 -12.13
N GLU A 40 -56.72 -6.74 -13.35
CA GLU A 40 -55.48 -6.21 -13.96
C GLU A 40 -54.89 -5.04 -13.16
N VAL A 41 -55.73 -4.09 -12.72
CA VAL A 41 -55.28 -2.98 -11.86
C VAL A 41 -54.79 -3.50 -10.51
N TYR A 42 -55.48 -4.48 -9.92
CA TYR A 42 -55.08 -5.09 -8.66
C TYR A 42 -53.74 -5.82 -8.81
N GLU A 43 -53.60 -6.69 -9.80
CA GLU A 43 -52.36 -7.42 -10.12
C GLU A 43 -51.19 -6.46 -10.36
N GLY A 44 -51.37 -5.45 -11.22
CA GLY A 44 -50.34 -4.44 -11.48
C GLY A 44 -49.99 -3.58 -10.26
N THR A 45 -50.93 -3.38 -9.32
CA THR A 45 -50.65 -2.72 -8.04
C THR A 45 -49.89 -3.66 -7.10
N THR A 46 -50.27 -4.94 -7.04
CA THR A 46 -49.59 -5.95 -6.21
C THR A 46 -48.14 -6.15 -6.66
N ASP A 47 -47.89 -6.25 -7.97
CA ASP A 47 -46.54 -6.41 -8.52
C ASP A 47 -45.66 -5.20 -8.18
N ARG A 48 -46.22 -3.98 -8.30
CA ARG A 48 -45.51 -2.75 -7.90
C ARG A 48 -45.21 -2.72 -6.41
N THR A 49 -46.15 -3.15 -5.55
CA THR A 49 -45.90 -3.22 -4.11
C THR A 49 -44.81 -4.23 -3.78
N VAL A 50 -44.81 -5.40 -4.42
CA VAL A 50 -43.77 -6.43 -4.22
C VAL A 50 -42.39 -5.93 -4.68
N ALA A 51 -42.33 -5.25 -5.83
CA ALA A 51 -41.08 -4.64 -6.32
C ALA A 51 -40.55 -3.58 -5.35
N LEU A 52 -41.41 -2.67 -4.88
CA LEU A 52 -41.02 -1.64 -3.91
C LEU A 52 -40.61 -2.24 -2.55
N GLU A 53 -41.24 -3.31 -2.10
CA GLU A 53 -40.84 -4.03 -0.88
C GLU A 53 -39.44 -4.64 -1.02
N TYR A 54 -39.13 -5.21 -2.19
CA TYR A 54 -37.80 -5.72 -2.50
C TYR A 54 -36.74 -4.60 -2.52
N ASP A 55 -37.02 -3.50 -3.21
CA ASP A 55 -36.12 -2.35 -3.28
C ASP A 55 -35.89 -1.74 -1.88
N LEU A 56 -36.94 -1.62 -1.07
CA LEU A 56 -36.86 -1.13 0.30
C LEU A 56 -36.00 -2.07 1.17
N LYS A 57 -36.15 -3.38 1.01
CA LYS A 57 -35.32 -4.37 1.70
C LYS A 57 -33.85 -4.22 1.30
N GLN A 58 -33.55 -4.12 0.01
CA GLN A 58 -32.18 -3.96 -0.48
C GLN A 58 -31.55 -2.65 0.01
N ALA A 59 -32.30 -1.54 -0.02
CA ALA A 59 -31.84 -0.25 0.48
C ALA A 59 -31.53 -0.28 1.98
N LYS A 60 -32.33 -1.01 2.78
CA LYS A 60 -32.05 -1.20 4.21
C LYS A 60 -30.78 -2.01 4.46
N GLU A 61 -30.58 -3.11 3.72
CA GLU A 61 -29.36 -3.92 3.85
C GLU A 61 -28.11 -3.11 3.48
N MET A 62 -28.18 -2.29 2.42
CA MET A 62 -27.11 -1.37 2.04
C MET A 62 -26.85 -0.33 3.14
N LEU A 63 -27.90 0.30 3.67
CA LEU A 63 -27.78 1.30 4.73
C LEU A 63 -27.11 0.72 5.97
N GLU A 64 -27.52 -0.47 6.42
CA GLU A 64 -26.89 -1.11 7.57
C GLU A 64 -25.42 -1.48 7.31
N SER A 65 -25.06 -1.82 6.07
CA SER A 65 -23.67 -2.11 5.72
C SER A 65 -22.79 -0.85 5.76
N GLU A 66 -23.30 0.27 5.24
CA GLU A 66 -22.66 1.59 5.26
C GLU A 66 -22.54 2.14 6.69
N GLU A 67 -23.57 2.00 7.52
CA GLU A 67 -23.52 2.40 8.93
C GLU A 67 -22.41 1.66 9.68
N ARG A 68 -22.28 0.33 9.49
CA ARG A 68 -21.20 -0.46 10.08
C ARG A 68 -19.81 -0.02 9.57
N ALA A 69 -19.69 0.28 8.28
CA ALA A 69 -18.43 0.78 7.72
C ALA A 69 -18.06 2.16 8.31
N SER A 70 -19.05 3.05 8.44
CA SER A 70 -18.87 4.37 9.04
C SER A 70 -18.47 4.29 10.51
N GLU A 71 -19.03 3.36 11.28
CA GLU A 71 -18.64 3.13 12.67
C GLU A 71 -17.18 2.68 12.78
N LYS A 72 -16.77 1.70 11.97
CA LYS A 72 -15.37 1.23 11.94
C LYS A 72 -14.38 2.33 11.60
N ILE A 73 -14.66 3.13 10.57
CA ILE A 73 -13.78 4.24 10.18
C ILE A 73 -13.68 5.29 11.29
N LYS A 74 -14.79 5.53 12.00
CA LYS A 74 -14.79 6.43 13.15
C LYS A 74 -13.93 5.90 14.30
N GLU A 75 -14.00 4.60 14.60
CA GLU A 75 -13.09 3.97 15.58
C GLU A 75 -11.62 4.14 15.19
N VAL A 76 -11.29 3.90 13.91
CA VAL A 76 -9.93 4.11 13.38
C VAL A 76 -9.50 5.56 13.52
N TYR A 77 -10.37 6.51 13.17
CA TYR A 77 -10.10 7.93 13.32
C TYR A 77 -9.85 8.31 14.78
N ASP A 78 -10.72 7.88 15.70
CA ASP A 78 -10.61 8.18 17.12
C ASP A 78 -9.30 7.60 17.71
N LEU A 79 -8.91 6.38 17.31
CA LEU A 79 -7.64 5.76 17.68
C LEU A 79 -6.43 6.59 17.22
N ILE A 80 -6.42 7.02 15.96
CA ILE A 80 -5.34 7.84 15.39
C ILE A 80 -5.32 9.24 16.03
N GLU A 81 -6.50 9.82 16.27
CA GLU A 81 -6.63 11.15 16.85
C GLU A 81 -6.13 11.15 18.30
N GLU A 82 -6.54 10.18 19.11
CA GLU A 82 -6.05 10.00 20.48
C GLU A 82 -4.53 9.85 20.51
N PHE A 83 -3.97 9.06 19.58
CA PHE A 83 -2.53 8.89 19.45
C PHE A 83 -1.82 10.19 19.06
N SER A 84 -2.37 10.96 18.13
CA SER A 84 -1.80 12.23 17.67
C SER A 84 -1.85 13.36 18.72
N LYS A 85 -2.80 13.29 19.65
CA LYS A 85 -2.97 14.26 20.75
C LYS A 85 -1.85 14.14 21.80
N ARG A 86 -1.20 12.98 21.90
CA ARG A 86 -0.10 12.74 22.82
C ARG A 86 1.14 13.57 22.44
N LYS A 87 1.58 14.47 23.31
CA LYS A 87 2.71 15.39 23.10
C LYS A 87 3.59 15.50 24.34
N GLY A 88 4.84 15.92 24.15
CA GLY A 88 5.78 16.16 25.26
C GLY A 88 6.29 14.85 25.87
N GLY A 89 6.23 14.71 27.20
CA GLY A 89 6.71 13.51 27.90
C GLY A 89 5.89 12.24 27.66
N GLU A 90 4.70 12.38 27.06
CA GLU A 90 3.84 11.27 26.62
C GLU A 90 3.87 11.09 25.10
N ALA A 91 4.78 11.78 24.39
CA ALA A 91 4.89 11.64 22.95
C ALA A 91 5.11 10.16 22.57
N PRO A 92 4.36 9.65 21.58
CA PRO A 92 4.43 8.24 21.24
C PRO A 92 5.83 7.89 20.75
N SER A 93 6.41 6.85 21.33
CA SER A 93 7.67 6.30 20.88
C SER A 93 7.52 5.59 19.53
N ILE A 94 8.65 5.28 18.90
CA ILE A 94 8.65 4.52 17.65
C ILE A 94 8.00 3.14 17.82
N ASN A 95 8.12 2.53 19.00
CA ASN A 95 7.49 1.26 19.33
C ASN A 95 5.97 1.40 19.47
N ASP A 96 5.49 2.47 20.12
CA ASP A 96 4.06 2.76 20.22
C ASP A 96 3.45 2.96 18.81
N CYS A 97 4.20 3.61 17.91
CA CYS A 97 3.81 3.74 16.51
C CYS A 97 3.73 2.37 15.83
N GLN A 98 4.73 1.50 16.03
CA GLN A 98 4.70 0.15 15.45
C GLN A 98 3.50 -0.67 15.94
N GLU A 99 3.18 -0.61 17.25
CA GLU A 99 2.02 -1.30 17.81
C GLU A 99 0.70 -0.77 17.23
N LEU A 100 0.57 0.55 17.09
CA LEU A 100 -0.61 1.17 16.46
C LEU A 100 -0.78 0.67 15.02
N PHE A 101 0.26 0.73 14.19
CA PHE A 101 0.16 0.31 12.79
C PHE A 101 -0.08 -1.21 12.66
N LYS A 102 0.51 -2.04 13.55
CA LYS A 102 0.22 -3.48 13.61
C LYS A 102 -1.24 -3.73 13.96
N LYS A 103 -1.78 -3.01 14.94
CA LYS A 103 -3.20 -3.09 15.33
C LYS A 103 -4.12 -2.67 14.18
N LEU A 104 -3.86 -1.51 13.56
CA LEU A 104 -4.65 -1.00 12.43
C LEU A 104 -4.65 -1.98 11.25
N ARG A 105 -3.51 -2.61 10.94
CA ARG A 105 -3.43 -3.58 9.85
C ARG A 105 -4.10 -4.92 10.16
N THR A 106 -4.12 -5.33 11.43
CA THR A 106 -4.72 -6.62 11.84
C THR A 106 -6.24 -6.51 12.00
N ASP A 107 -6.69 -5.46 12.68
CA ASP A 107 -8.10 -5.32 13.09
C ASP A 107 -8.94 -4.56 12.05
N TYR A 108 -8.32 -3.66 11.27
CA TYR A 108 -9.00 -2.74 10.33
C TYR A 108 -8.40 -2.79 8.91
N LYS A 109 -8.20 -4.00 8.39
CA LYS A 109 -7.50 -4.21 7.10
C LYS A 109 -8.16 -3.52 5.90
N GLU A 110 -9.50 -3.56 5.82
CA GLU A 110 -10.25 -2.97 4.71
C GLU A 110 -10.07 -1.46 4.69
N GLU A 111 -10.21 -0.82 5.85
CA GLU A 111 -10.04 0.61 6.06
C GLU A 111 -8.59 1.04 5.85
N TYR A 112 -7.63 0.23 6.33
CA TYR A 112 -6.20 0.47 6.15
C TYR A 112 -5.83 0.70 4.68
N HIS A 113 -6.31 -0.19 3.80
CA HIS A 113 -6.10 -0.08 2.36
C HIS A 113 -6.97 0.99 1.70
N MET A 114 -8.26 1.05 2.04
CA MET A 114 -9.21 1.97 1.42
C MET A 114 -8.83 3.44 1.65
N PHE A 115 -8.34 3.76 2.85
CA PHE A 115 -7.96 5.11 3.24
C PHE A 115 -6.45 5.38 3.15
N ASN A 116 -5.65 4.42 2.66
CA ASN A 116 -4.19 4.55 2.54
C ASN A 116 -3.55 4.99 3.87
N ILE A 117 -3.92 4.29 4.95
CA ILE A 117 -3.47 4.60 6.31
C ILE A 117 -1.94 4.48 6.40
N GLU A 118 -1.29 3.64 5.57
CA GLU A 118 0.17 3.57 5.52
C GLU A 118 0.83 4.94 5.27
N ALA A 119 0.19 5.85 4.54
CA ALA A 119 0.73 7.18 4.27
C ALA A 119 0.86 8.05 5.52
N LEU A 120 0.08 7.76 6.57
CA LEU A 120 0.18 8.45 7.87
C LEU A 120 1.48 8.11 8.61
N ALA A 121 2.17 7.02 8.23
CA ALA A 121 3.46 6.69 8.83
C ALA A 121 4.51 7.78 8.59
N VAL A 122 4.43 8.49 7.46
CA VAL A 122 5.37 9.56 7.13
C VAL A 122 5.28 10.70 8.15
N PRO A 123 4.16 11.42 8.32
CA PRO A 123 4.10 12.51 9.30
C PRO A 123 4.29 12.07 10.76
N LEU A 124 3.92 10.83 11.13
CA LEU A 124 3.99 10.34 12.51
C LEU A 124 5.38 9.81 12.90
N VAL A 125 6.01 9.05 12.00
CA VAL A 125 7.20 8.24 12.30
C VAL A 125 8.47 8.86 11.72
N LEU A 126 8.37 9.56 10.58
CA LEU A 126 9.55 10.15 9.93
C LEU A 126 10.37 11.04 10.87
N PRO A 127 9.79 11.94 11.69
CA PRO A 127 10.59 12.75 12.61
C PRO A 127 11.43 11.90 13.57
N GLN A 128 10.87 10.80 14.09
CA GLN A 128 11.58 9.89 14.99
C GLN A 128 12.67 9.10 14.27
N ILE A 129 12.38 8.63 13.06
CA ILE A 129 13.36 7.94 12.21
C ILE A 129 14.52 8.89 11.85
N THR A 130 14.23 10.15 11.51
CA THR A 130 15.28 11.14 11.20
C THR A 130 16.17 11.42 12.41
N ASP A 131 15.61 11.54 13.62
CA ASP A 131 16.41 11.67 14.85
C ASP A 131 17.23 10.39 15.13
N TYR A 132 16.62 9.22 14.97
CA TYR A 132 17.28 7.94 15.20
C TYR A 132 18.49 7.74 14.26
N PHE A 133 18.34 8.01 12.97
CA PHE A 133 19.43 7.90 11.99
C PHE A 133 20.39 9.10 11.99
N SER A 134 20.06 10.20 12.68
CA SER A 134 21.03 11.30 12.89
C SER A 134 22.25 10.85 13.72
N LYS A 135 22.05 9.87 14.62
CA LYS A 135 23.07 9.27 15.49
C LYS A 135 23.84 8.14 14.81
N TRP A 136 23.34 7.64 13.68
CA TRP A 136 23.95 6.54 12.95
C TRP A 136 25.27 6.94 12.31
N ARG A 137 26.27 6.06 12.42
CA ARG A 137 27.60 6.21 11.81
C ARG A 137 27.84 5.01 10.89
N PRO A 138 27.47 5.10 9.60
CA PRO A 138 27.48 3.92 8.71
C PRO A 138 28.83 3.21 8.62
N LEU A 139 29.93 3.96 8.60
CA LEU A 139 31.28 3.40 8.41
C LEU A 139 31.95 2.95 9.71
N ASP A 140 31.26 3.08 10.85
CA ASP A 140 31.74 2.60 12.14
C ASP A 140 31.39 1.10 12.28
N PRO A 141 32.36 0.20 12.50
CA PRO A 141 32.11 -1.24 12.63
C PRO A 141 31.03 -1.59 13.66
N ASP A 142 30.93 -0.83 14.75
CA ASP A 142 29.95 -1.07 15.82
C ASP A 142 28.52 -0.71 15.38
N HIS A 143 28.35 0.06 14.30
CA HIS A 143 27.08 0.58 13.81
C HIS A 143 26.63 -0.05 12.48
N LEU A 144 27.29 -1.13 12.01
CA LEU A 144 26.97 -1.80 10.75
C LEU A 144 25.52 -2.31 10.66
N ILE A 145 25.00 -2.84 11.77
CA ILE A 145 23.63 -3.38 11.87
C ILE A 145 22.62 -2.37 12.44
N TYR A 146 23.06 -1.16 12.76
CA TYR A 146 22.24 -0.15 13.41
C TYR A 146 21.00 0.18 12.57
N GLY A 147 19.81 0.02 13.13
CA GLY A 147 18.54 0.34 12.47
C GLY A 147 18.09 -0.63 11.38
N VAL A 148 18.87 -1.68 11.05
CA VAL A 148 18.49 -2.66 10.02
C VAL A 148 17.22 -3.39 10.42
N ASP A 149 17.16 -3.93 11.65
CA ASP A 149 16.00 -4.68 12.12
C ASP A 149 14.78 -3.79 12.34
N LEU A 150 14.99 -2.56 12.82
CA LEU A 150 13.93 -1.54 12.90
C LEU A 150 13.28 -1.30 11.53
N MET A 151 14.08 -1.14 10.47
CA MET A 151 13.54 -0.92 9.14
C MET A 151 12.94 -2.19 8.54
N LYS A 152 13.44 -3.40 8.87
CA LYS A 152 12.76 -4.65 8.50
C LYS A 152 11.36 -4.72 9.10
N GLU A 153 11.22 -4.38 10.39
CA GLU A 153 9.90 -4.35 11.03
C GLU A 153 8.97 -3.32 10.37
N TRP A 154 9.47 -2.11 10.08
CA TRP A 154 8.67 -1.12 9.34
C TRP A 154 8.32 -1.56 7.93
N ARG A 155 9.21 -2.30 7.26
CA ARG A 155 8.91 -2.92 5.96
C ARG A 155 7.80 -3.94 6.10
N GLU A 156 7.88 -4.81 7.10
CA GLU A 156 6.84 -5.79 7.38
C GLU A 156 5.51 -5.17 7.74
N ILE A 157 5.49 -3.99 8.36
CA ILE A 157 4.27 -3.26 8.74
C ILE A 157 3.65 -2.50 7.56
N LEU A 158 4.46 -1.80 6.76
CA LEU A 158 3.98 -0.84 5.75
C LEU A 158 3.94 -1.39 4.32
N VAL A 159 4.70 -2.43 4.00
CA VAL A 159 4.76 -2.98 2.64
C VAL A 159 3.86 -4.20 2.53
N ASP A 160 2.82 -4.09 1.70
CA ASP A 160 2.01 -5.24 1.31
C ASP A 160 2.54 -5.89 0.03
N THR A 161 3.03 -7.11 0.16
CA THR A 161 3.57 -7.92 -0.96
C THR A 161 2.52 -8.26 -2.00
N VAL A 162 1.23 -8.27 -1.62
CA VAL A 162 0.12 -8.70 -2.50
C VAL A 162 -0.42 -7.56 -3.36
N ASN A 163 -0.34 -6.31 -2.86
CA ASN A 163 -0.91 -5.12 -3.47
C ASN A 163 0.17 -4.14 -3.92
N THR A 164 1.32 -4.64 -4.39
CA THR A 164 2.30 -3.77 -5.06
C THR A 164 1.64 -3.29 -6.35
N SER A 165 0.92 -2.17 -6.26
CA SER A 165 0.26 -1.55 -7.38
C SER A 165 1.35 -1.29 -8.41
N ILE A 166 1.28 -2.02 -9.51
CA ILE A 166 2.17 -1.91 -10.67
C ILE A 166 2.12 -0.49 -11.27
N PHE A 167 1.23 0.38 -10.78
CA PHE A 167 0.87 1.68 -11.33
C PHE A 167 0.85 2.85 -10.32
N THR A 168 1.78 2.90 -9.37
CA THR A 168 1.99 4.16 -8.63
C THR A 168 3.38 4.71 -8.89
N ASP A 169 3.47 5.76 -9.73
CA ASP A 169 4.60 6.69 -9.85
C ASP A 169 4.96 7.42 -8.53
N ARG A 170 4.38 7.00 -7.41
CA ARG A 170 4.52 7.61 -6.09
C ARG A 170 5.29 6.67 -5.18
N LEU A 171 6.33 7.23 -4.55
CA LEU A 171 7.07 6.58 -3.49
C LEU A 171 6.12 6.11 -2.38
N SER A 172 6.26 4.85 -1.97
CA SER A 172 5.53 4.27 -0.84
C SER A 172 5.86 5.01 0.47
N ALA A 173 5.05 4.82 1.51
CA ALA A 173 5.35 5.37 2.83
C ALA A 173 6.72 4.88 3.35
N TYR A 174 6.98 3.58 3.20
CA TYR A 174 8.26 2.97 3.56
C TYR A 174 9.44 3.55 2.76
N ASP A 175 9.25 3.75 1.46
CA ASP A 175 10.26 4.34 0.57
C ASP A 175 10.62 5.76 1.01
N ARG A 176 9.62 6.56 1.43
CA ARG A 176 9.86 7.90 1.97
C ARG A 176 10.61 7.89 3.29
N LEU A 177 10.28 6.96 4.20
CA LEU A 177 11.01 6.81 5.46
C LEU A 177 12.50 6.53 5.21
N LEU A 178 12.81 5.66 4.24
CA LEU A 178 14.20 5.40 3.85
C LEU A 178 14.84 6.60 3.14
N TRP A 179 14.13 7.23 2.20
CA TRP A 179 14.67 8.33 1.40
C TRP A 179 14.96 9.59 2.21
N GLU A 180 14.07 9.93 3.14
CA GLU A 180 14.14 11.15 3.94
C GLU A 180 14.83 10.93 5.30
N GLY A 181 14.70 9.73 5.88
CA GLY A 181 15.26 9.40 7.19
C GLY A 181 16.66 8.78 7.12
N TRP A 182 16.81 7.72 6.32
CA TRP A 182 18.01 6.88 6.31
C TRP A 182 19.07 7.37 5.30
N LEU A 183 18.69 7.64 4.06
CA LEU A 183 19.61 7.96 2.97
C LEU A 183 20.47 9.21 3.22
N PRO A 184 19.99 10.28 3.90
CA PRO A 184 20.84 11.42 4.22
C PRO A 184 22.05 11.05 5.08
N ALA A 185 21.91 10.08 6.00
CA ALA A 185 23.03 9.62 6.82
C ALA A 185 24.08 8.87 5.98
N LEU A 186 23.64 8.01 5.06
CA LEU A 186 24.55 7.32 4.12
C LEU A 186 25.26 8.31 3.20
N ARG A 187 24.54 9.28 2.63
CA ARG A 187 25.14 10.33 1.78
C ARG A 187 26.22 11.12 2.53
N ARG A 188 25.95 11.50 3.79
CA ARG A 188 26.97 12.16 4.63
C ARG A 188 28.21 11.28 4.82
N ALA A 189 28.03 10.00 5.12
CA ALA A 189 29.14 9.06 5.29
C ALA A 189 29.95 8.86 3.99
N SER A 190 29.27 8.80 2.83
CA SER A 190 29.94 8.68 1.52
C SER A 190 30.82 9.88 1.17
N LEU A 191 30.53 11.07 1.70
CA LEU A 191 31.32 12.27 1.44
C LEU A 191 32.69 12.21 2.13
N THR A 192 32.77 11.53 3.28
CA THR A 192 33.99 11.34 4.06
C THR A 192 34.70 10.02 3.75
N TRP A 193 34.11 9.19 2.90
CA TRP A 193 34.60 7.88 2.55
C TRP A 193 35.65 7.95 1.43
N ASP A 194 36.80 7.31 1.65
CA ASP A 194 37.77 7.04 0.58
C ASP A 194 37.67 5.55 0.17
N PRO A 195 37.32 5.25 -1.11
CA PRO A 195 37.29 3.89 -1.64
C PRO A 195 38.61 3.13 -1.53
N ARG A 196 39.76 3.81 -1.48
CA ARG A 196 41.09 3.19 -1.37
C ARG A 196 41.33 2.61 0.02
N ASP A 197 41.03 3.40 1.06
CA ASP A 197 41.45 3.12 2.43
C ASP A 197 40.37 2.41 3.26
N HIS A 198 39.09 2.70 2.98
CA HIS A 198 37.95 2.25 3.79
C HIS A 198 36.89 1.56 2.93
N MET A 199 37.29 0.68 2.01
CA MET A 199 36.38 -0.07 1.14
C MET A 199 35.48 -1.05 1.92
N GLU A 200 36.06 -1.89 2.78
CA GLU A 200 35.35 -2.96 3.48
C GLU A 200 34.14 -2.46 4.29
N PRO A 201 34.22 -1.38 5.09
CA PRO A 201 33.06 -0.87 5.83
C PRO A 201 31.90 -0.46 4.92
N MET A 202 32.16 0.22 3.81
CA MET A 202 31.10 0.66 2.90
C MET A 202 30.44 -0.53 2.19
N LEU A 203 31.23 -1.52 1.76
CA LEU A 203 30.68 -2.76 1.18
C LEU A 203 29.78 -3.48 2.18
N ARG A 204 30.22 -3.61 3.43
CA ARG A 204 29.43 -4.26 4.50
C ARG A 204 28.11 -3.54 4.76
N VAL A 205 28.12 -2.20 4.81
CA VAL A 205 26.88 -1.42 4.94
C VAL A 205 25.92 -1.76 3.80
N ILE A 206 26.40 -1.75 2.55
CA ILE A 206 25.56 -2.05 1.40
C ILE A 206 25.02 -3.48 1.49
N GLU A 207 25.87 -4.47 1.75
CA GLU A 207 25.46 -5.88 1.91
C GLU A 207 24.36 -6.06 2.96
N MET A 208 24.46 -5.38 4.10
CA MET A 208 23.47 -5.47 5.19
C MET A 208 22.15 -4.77 4.86
N TRP A 209 22.19 -3.69 4.10
CA TRP A 209 21.00 -2.92 3.75
C TRP A 209 20.33 -3.40 2.45
N LEU A 210 21.04 -4.09 1.55
CA LEU A 210 20.51 -4.61 0.29
C LEU A 210 19.17 -5.39 0.43
N PRO A 211 18.97 -6.29 1.42
CA PRO A 211 17.69 -7.00 1.58
C PRO A 211 16.51 -6.10 2.00
N VAL A 212 16.81 -4.94 2.59
CA VAL A 212 15.85 -4.03 3.22
C VAL A 212 15.42 -2.91 2.26
N LEU A 213 16.27 -2.60 1.27
CA LEU A 213 16.08 -1.50 0.33
C LEU A 213 15.15 -1.86 -0.83
N PRO A 214 14.27 -0.93 -1.27
CA PRO A 214 13.57 -1.01 -2.55
C PRO A 214 14.53 -1.03 -3.73
N GLU A 215 14.15 -1.70 -4.83
CA GLU A 215 15.04 -1.90 -5.99
C GLU A 215 15.55 -0.58 -6.58
N TRP A 216 14.65 0.38 -6.81
CA TRP A 216 15.02 1.70 -7.33
C TRP A 216 16.03 2.44 -6.43
N MET A 217 15.94 2.23 -5.12
CA MET A 217 16.82 2.88 -4.16
C MET A 217 18.21 2.25 -4.17
N LYS A 218 18.30 0.91 -4.34
CA LYS A 218 19.59 0.24 -4.56
C LYS A 218 20.30 0.86 -5.75
N GLU A 219 19.59 1.00 -6.86
CA GLU A 219 20.15 1.59 -8.07
C GLU A 219 20.58 3.04 -7.86
N ASN A 220 19.76 3.84 -7.17
CA ASN A 220 20.13 5.21 -6.83
C ASN A 220 21.42 5.28 -5.98
N ILE A 221 21.59 4.40 -4.99
CA ILE A 221 22.78 4.38 -4.13
C ILE A 221 24.01 4.03 -4.96
N LEU A 222 23.93 2.96 -5.76
CA LEU A 222 25.06 2.53 -6.57
C LEU A 222 25.48 3.61 -7.57
N GLU A 223 24.53 4.21 -8.29
CA GLU A 223 24.81 5.21 -9.32
C GLU A 223 25.19 6.59 -8.79
N GLN A 224 24.49 7.09 -7.77
CA GLN A 224 24.57 8.49 -7.36
C GLN A 224 25.40 8.69 -6.09
N VAL A 225 25.70 7.62 -5.34
CA VAL A 225 26.46 7.70 -4.08
C VAL A 225 27.82 7.02 -4.22
N ILE A 226 27.85 5.78 -4.70
CA ILE A 226 29.06 4.96 -4.72
C ILE A 226 29.94 5.24 -5.93
N ILE A 227 29.40 5.10 -7.15
CA ILE A 227 30.17 5.29 -8.39
C ILE A 227 30.89 6.64 -8.46
N PRO A 228 30.28 7.79 -8.11
CA PRO A 228 30.96 9.07 -8.19
C PRO A 228 32.20 9.16 -7.29
N ARG A 229 32.21 8.46 -6.14
CA ARG A 229 33.38 8.42 -5.24
C ARG A 229 34.50 7.57 -5.82
N ILE A 230 34.14 6.44 -6.41
CA ILE A 230 35.10 5.56 -7.08
C ILE A 230 35.70 6.27 -8.29
N ASP A 231 34.88 6.91 -9.13
CA ASP A 231 35.31 7.64 -10.32
C ASP A 231 36.27 8.78 -9.98
N ASP A 232 35.96 9.56 -8.94
CA ASP A 232 36.84 10.64 -8.44
C ASP A 232 38.20 10.08 -7.94
N ARG A 233 38.17 8.96 -7.19
CA ARG A 233 39.40 8.31 -6.71
C ARG A 233 40.22 7.71 -7.85
N VAL A 234 39.59 7.13 -8.85
CA VAL A 234 40.26 6.62 -10.06
C VAL A 234 40.84 7.77 -10.88
N SER A 235 40.14 8.90 -10.95
CA SER A 235 40.60 10.11 -11.65
C SER A 235 41.81 10.76 -10.99
N SER A 236 41.94 10.68 -9.67
CA SER A 236 43.12 11.17 -8.91
C SER A 236 44.25 10.15 -8.78
N TRP A 237 43.99 8.86 -8.99
CA TRP A 237 45.01 7.81 -8.91
C TRP A 237 46.08 7.92 -9.99
N ASP A 238 47.35 7.76 -9.62
CA ASP A 238 48.49 7.73 -10.54
C ASP A 238 49.30 6.44 -10.38
N PRO A 239 49.42 5.61 -11.43
CA PRO A 239 50.17 4.34 -11.38
C PRO A 239 51.64 4.48 -10.99
N LEU A 240 52.26 5.65 -11.16
CA LEU A 240 53.69 5.85 -10.90
C LEU A 240 53.99 6.31 -9.48
N THR A 241 53.04 6.97 -8.82
CA THR A 241 53.25 7.59 -7.50
C THR A 241 52.45 6.95 -6.38
N ASP A 242 51.31 6.32 -6.69
CA ASP A 242 50.48 5.68 -5.67
C ASP A 242 51.06 4.35 -5.19
N SER A 243 51.16 4.21 -3.86
CA SER A 243 51.66 3.00 -3.20
C SER A 243 50.69 1.82 -3.19
N VAL A 244 49.39 2.08 -3.33
CA VAL A 244 48.34 1.04 -3.28
C VAL A 244 47.88 0.71 -4.70
N PRO A 245 48.00 -0.55 -5.15
CA PRO A 245 47.55 -0.95 -6.48
C PRO A 245 46.04 -0.76 -6.65
N ILE A 246 45.62 -0.18 -7.79
CA ILE A 246 44.21 0.14 -8.05
C ILE A 246 43.27 -1.08 -7.95
N HIS A 247 43.72 -2.25 -8.39
CA HIS A 247 42.89 -3.47 -8.36
C HIS A 247 42.55 -3.92 -6.94
N SER A 248 43.39 -3.61 -5.94
CA SER A 248 43.19 -4.05 -4.56
C SER A 248 41.91 -3.45 -3.95
N TRP A 249 41.58 -2.21 -4.32
CA TRP A 249 40.40 -1.54 -3.81
C TRP A 249 39.23 -1.47 -4.81
N LEU A 250 39.49 -1.64 -6.11
CA LEU A 250 38.47 -1.55 -7.15
C LEU A 250 37.77 -2.88 -7.45
N VAL A 251 38.51 -4.00 -7.47
CA VAL A 251 37.96 -5.31 -7.87
C VAL A 251 36.82 -5.78 -6.96
N PRO A 252 36.86 -5.60 -5.63
CA PRO A 252 35.76 -6.02 -4.76
C PRO A 252 34.44 -5.32 -5.08
N TRP A 253 34.46 -4.11 -5.63
CA TRP A 253 33.24 -3.42 -6.07
C TRP A 253 32.59 -4.06 -7.29
N LEU A 254 33.30 -4.89 -8.05
CA LEU A 254 32.76 -5.56 -9.24
C LEU A 254 31.62 -6.54 -8.88
N THR A 255 31.65 -7.13 -7.68
CA THR A 255 30.58 -8.05 -7.22
C THR A 255 29.25 -7.33 -7.00
N VAL A 256 29.29 -6.05 -6.64
CA VAL A 256 28.11 -5.23 -6.33
C VAL A 256 27.70 -4.35 -7.52
N LEU A 257 28.67 -3.74 -8.21
CA LEU A 257 28.41 -2.79 -9.30
C LEU A 257 28.35 -3.44 -10.69
N GLY A 258 28.97 -4.61 -10.88
CA GLY A 258 29.00 -5.31 -12.17
C GLY A 258 29.41 -4.39 -13.33
N ASP A 259 28.59 -4.37 -14.38
CA ASP A 259 28.83 -3.60 -15.60
C ASP A 259 28.81 -2.08 -15.40
N ARG A 260 28.25 -1.60 -14.28
CA ARG A 260 28.21 -0.15 -13.96
C ARG A 260 29.61 0.43 -13.76
N LEU A 261 30.61 -0.41 -13.50
CA LEU A 261 32.00 -0.01 -13.33
C LEU A 261 32.75 0.21 -14.66
N GLN A 262 32.20 -0.23 -15.80
CA GLN A 262 32.86 -0.13 -17.11
C GLN A 262 33.35 1.28 -17.48
N PRO A 263 32.57 2.36 -17.25
CA PRO A 263 33.03 3.73 -17.55
C PRO A 263 34.31 4.11 -16.79
N VAL A 264 34.43 3.65 -15.54
CA VAL A 264 35.57 3.93 -14.66
C VAL A 264 36.83 3.16 -15.11
N LEU A 265 36.68 2.04 -15.81
CA LEU A 265 37.82 1.25 -16.30
C LEU A 265 38.56 1.92 -17.47
N ALA A 266 37.89 2.76 -18.26
CA ALA A 266 38.50 3.41 -19.42
C ALA A 266 39.65 4.37 -19.03
N PRO A 267 39.48 5.30 -18.06
CA PRO A 267 40.58 6.12 -17.54
C PRO A 267 41.78 5.31 -17.02
N ILE A 268 41.52 4.19 -16.34
CA ILE A 268 42.57 3.33 -15.77
C ILE A 268 43.45 2.75 -16.87
N ARG A 269 42.84 2.20 -17.93
CA ARG A 269 43.58 1.65 -19.07
C ARG A 269 44.45 2.71 -19.74
N GLN A 270 43.94 3.93 -19.89
CA GLN A 270 44.71 5.04 -20.47
C GLN A 270 45.91 5.44 -19.60
N LYS A 271 45.74 5.51 -18.27
CA LYS A 271 46.82 5.84 -17.33
C LYS A 271 47.90 4.75 -17.31
N LEU A 272 47.49 3.48 -17.26
CA LEU A 272 48.43 2.34 -17.33
C LEU A 272 49.18 2.32 -18.66
N ALA A 273 48.51 2.55 -19.79
CA ALA A 273 49.17 2.58 -21.10
C ALA A 273 50.16 3.74 -21.27
N LYS A 274 50.01 4.83 -20.51
CA LYS A 274 50.99 5.95 -20.49
C LYS A 274 52.16 5.71 -19.55
N ALA A 275 52.00 4.83 -18.56
CA ALA A 275 52.99 4.54 -17.54
C ALA A 275 53.88 3.32 -17.87
N LEU A 276 53.46 2.53 -18.86
CA LEU A 276 54.20 1.41 -19.47
C LEU A 276 55.05 1.89 -20.65
#